data_AF-A0A2P6VNN4-F1
#
_entry.id   AF-A0A2P6VNN4-F1
#
_cell.length_a   1.000
_cell.length_b   1.000
_cell.length_c   1.000
_cell.angle_alpha   90.00
_cell.angle_beta   90.00
_cell.angle_gamma   90.00
#
_symmetry.space_group_name_H-M   'P 1'
#
loop_
_entity.id
_entity.type
_entity.pdbx_description
1 polymer ?
#
loop_
_entity_poly.entity_id
_entity_poly.type
_entity_poly.pdbx_seq_one_letter_code
_entity_poly.pdbx_strand_id
1 'polypeptide(L)'
;MGKPVIPNHDPVRLARILDEKTRMMGVDTYALDAQVRERRGREEAEAAATRAAARAAAGAEAAVMASVHEAAAARRAQDGDVDVFRKRQEAARRAAELVRRETDAAASAAEQAAALASPWLNEAPSTTVSAVDPHRWRPDHFKGIRPEDKAAILATQAAQVQAKRAADARATAVNAAHEAAEAAAVAAAQRAASAAEAARRAQAAEVAATQQLQAVEAAAREAQRNAWLNSQQPKESYHAQFGTSHR
;
A
#
# COMPACT_ATOMS: atom_id res chain seq x y z
N MET A 1 -139.07 -12.28 -4.66
CA MET A 1 -139.00 -11.55 -5.94
C MET A 1 -139.72 -12.38 -6.99
N GLY A 2 -140.86 -11.90 -7.49
CA GLY A 2 -141.74 -12.66 -8.37
C GLY A 2 -141.10 -12.95 -9.73
N LYS A 3 -141.37 -14.14 -10.29
CA LYS A 3 -141.00 -14.44 -11.68
C LYS A 3 -141.76 -13.45 -12.59
N PRO A 4 -141.08 -12.64 -13.41
CA PRO A 4 -141.77 -11.76 -14.35
C PRO A 4 -142.61 -12.61 -15.31
N VAL A 5 -143.92 -12.44 -15.27
CA VAL A 5 -144.86 -13.15 -16.15
C VAL A 5 -144.98 -12.34 -17.43
N ILE A 6 -144.36 -12.84 -18.51
CA ILE A 6 -144.52 -12.25 -19.84
C ILE A 6 -145.87 -12.71 -20.40
N PRO A 7 -146.80 -11.81 -20.76
CA PRO A 7 -148.11 -12.17 -21.31
C PRO A 7 -147.99 -13.04 -22.56
N ASN A 8 -148.89 -14.02 -22.73
CA ASN A 8 -148.84 -14.92 -23.90
C ASN A 8 -149.16 -14.20 -25.23
N HIS A 9 -149.78 -13.02 -25.16
CA HIS A 9 -150.06 -12.13 -26.30
C HIS A 9 -149.08 -10.96 -26.42
N ASP A 10 -147.93 -11.01 -25.76
CA ASP A 10 -146.93 -9.95 -25.88
C ASP A 10 -146.51 -9.79 -27.37
N PRO A 11 -146.79 -8.63 -27.99
CA PRO A 11 -146.56 -8.41 -29.41
C PRO A 11 -145.08 -8.54 -29.78
N VAL A 12 -144.17 -8.22 -28.86
CA VAL A 12 -142.72 -8.28 -29.10
C VAL A 12 -142.25 -9.74 -29.14
N ARG A 13 -142.79 -10.58 -28.25
CA ARG A 13 -142.48 -12.02 -28.20
C ARG A 13 -143.06 -12.77 -29.39
N LEU A 14 -144.31 -12.47 -29.76
CA LEU A 14 -144.95 -13.09 -30.93
C LEU A 14 -144.26 -12.72 -32.24
N ALA A 15 -143.87 -11.45 -32.42
CA ALA A 15 -143.12 -11.01 -33.60
C ALA A 15 -141.81 -11.78 -33.79
N ARG A 16 -141.10 -12.09 -32.69
CA ARG A 16 -139.85 -12.87 -32.73
C ARG A 16 -140.07 -14.37 -32.99
N ILE A 17 -141.17 -14.94 -32.52
CA ILE A 17 -141.50 -16.38 -32.69
C ILE A 17 -142.03 -16.68 -34.10
N LEU A 18 -142.77 -15.73 -34.69
CA LEU A 18 -143.37 -15.84 -36.02
C LEU A 18 -142.39 -15.54 -37.16
N ASP A 19 -141.35 -14.73 -36.92
CA ASP A 19 -140.27 -14.52 -37.89
C ASP A 19 -139.28 -15.70 -37.89
N GLU A 20 -139.39 -16.57 -38.90
CA GLU A 20 -138.59 -17.78 -39.04
C GLU A 20 -137.08 -17.49 -39.08
N LYS A 21 -136.66 -16.37 -39.68
CA LYS A 21 -135.25 -16.01 -39.81
C LYS A 21 -134.66 -15.57 -38.48
N THR A 22 -135.41 -14.75 -37.73
CA THR A 22 -135.02 -14.32 -36.39
C THR A 22 -135.09 -15.46 -35.38
N ARG A 23 -135.96 -16.45 -35.60
CA ARG A 23 -136.03 -17.69 -34.80
C ARG A 23 -134.85 -18.64 -35.06
N MET A 24 -134.40 -18.74 -36.32
CA MET A 24 -133.32 -19.65 -36.72
C MET A 24 -131.92 -19.07 -36.46
N MET A 25 -131.71 -17.77 -36.73
CA MET A 25 -130.41 -17.09 -36.59
C MET A 25 -130.54 -15.64 -36.10
N GLY A 26 -131.34 -15.41 -35.05
CA GLY A 26 -131.46 -14.09 -34.42
C GLY A 26 -130.18 -13.69 -33.71
N VAL A 27 -129.45 -12.72 -34.26
CA VAL A 27 -128.21 -12.19 -33.70
C VAL A 27 -128.34 -10.68 -33.52
N ASP A 28 -128.02 -10.18 -32.33
CA ASP A 28 -127.98 -8.74 -32.05
C ASP A 28 -126.64 -8.17 -32.55
N THR A 29 -126.66 -7.62 -33.76
CA THR A 29 -125.47 -7.06 -34.40
C THR A 29 -124.94 -5.83 -33.67
N TYR A 30 -125.80 -5.05 -33.01
CA TYR A 30 -125.39 -3.87 -32.25
C TYR A 30 -124.66 -4.27 -30.97
N ALA A 31 -125.18 -5.27 -30.24
CA ALA A 31 -124.51 -5.82 -29.07
C ALA A 31 -123.18 -6.49 -29.44
N LEU A 32 -123.11 -7.21 -30.57
CA LEU A 32 -121.85 -7.80 -31.05
C LEU A 32 -120.83 -6.72 -31.44
N ASP A 33 -121.24 -5.67 -32.15
CA ASP A 33 -120.34 -4.57 -32.50
C ASP A 33 -119.81 -3.85 -31.26
N ALA A 34 -120.66 -3.66 -30.23
CA ALA A 34 -120.25 -3.10 -28.95
C ALA A 34 -119.22 -4.00 -28.24
N GLN A 35 -119.44 -5.32 -28.22
CA GLN A 35 -118.51 -6.30 -27.66
C GLN A 35 -117.18 -6.34 -28.42
N VAL A 36 -117.20 -6.24 -29.75
CA VAL A 36 -115.99 -6.19 -30.58
C VAL A 36 -115.20 -4.91 -30.31
N ARG A 37 -115.86 -3.74 -30.17
CA ARG A 37 -115.19 -2.48 -29.82
C ARG A 37 -114.61 -2.52 -28.41
N GLU A 38 -115.34 -3.05 -27.45
CA GLU A 38 -114.85 -3.22 -26.07
C GLU A 38 -113.65 -4.17 -26.02
N ARG A 39 -113.72 -5.31 -26.72
CA ARG A 39 -112.60 -6.25 -26.82
C ARG A 39 -111.38 -5.62 -27.46
N ARG A 40 -111.53 -4.91 -28.59
CA ARG A 40 -110.43 -4.19 -29.24
C ARG A 40 -109.85 -3.11 -28.33
N GLY A 41 -110.69 -2.34 -27.63
CA GLY A 41 -110.25 -1.34 -26.67
C GLY A 41 -109.46 -1.94 -25.50
N ARG A 42 -109.88 -3.11 -24.99
CA ARG A 42 -109.13 -3.87 -23.98
C ARG A 42 -107.80 -4.37 -24.51
N GLU A 43 -107.78 -4.96 -25.71
CA GLU A 43 -106.55 -5.45 -26.35
C GLU A 43 -105.56 -4.31 -26.63
N GLU A 44 -106.04 -3.13 -27.06
CA GLU A 44 -105.20 -1.94 -27.28
C GLU A 44 -104.67 -1.36 -25.97
N ALA A 45 -105.50 -1.31 -24.92
CA ALA A 45 -105.09 -0.84 -23.59
C ALA A 45 -104.07 -1.79 -22.94
N GLU A 46 -104.28 -3.11 -23.05
CA GLU A 46 -103.33 -4.14 -22.59
C GLU A 46 -102.02 -4.03 -23.39
N ALA A 47 -102.08 -3.93 -24.72
CA ALA A 47 -100.90 -3.73 -25.54
C ALA A 47 -100.16 -2.42 -25.21
N ALA A 48 -100.87 -1.34 -24.88
CA ALA A 48 -100.28 -0.09 -24.44
C ALA A 48 -99.62 -0.22 -23.07
N ALA A 49 -100.25 -0.91 -22.12
CA ALA A 49 -99.69 -1.19 -20.80
C ALA A 49 -98.44 -2.07 -20.89
N THR A 50 -98.46 -3.13 -21.70
CA THR A 50 -97.29 -3.97 -21.96
C THR A 50 -96.15 -3.17 -22.59
N ARG A 51 -96.43 -2.31 -23.57
CA ARG A 51 -95.41 -1.41 -24.16
C ARG A 51 -94.84 -0.43 -23.14
N ALA A 52 -95.67 0.14 -22.27
CA ALA A 52 -95.21 1.04 -21.21
C ALA A 52 -94.33 0.32 -20.18
N ALA A 53 -94.75 -0.87 -19.74
CA ALA A 53 -93.97 -1.71 -18.84
C ALA A 53 -92.63 -2.13 -19.44
N ALA A 54 -92.61 -2.54 -20.72
CA ALA A 54 -91.37 -2.88 -21.43
C ALA A 54 -90.42 -1.68 -21.55
N ARG A 55 -90.93 -0.48 -21.82
CA ARG A 55 -90.12 0.76 -21.84
C ARG A 55 -89.56 1.09 -20.46
N ALA A 56 -90.36 0.96 -19.40
CA ALA A 56 -89.91 1.21 -18.03
C ALA A 56 -88.83 0.20 -17.59
N ALA A 57 -89.00 -1.09 -17.92
CA ALA A 57 -88.01 -2.12 -17.65
C ALA A 57 -86.69 -1.84 -18.40
N ALA A 58 -86.75 -1.53 -19.69
CA ALA A 58 -85.57 -1.16 -20.47
C ALA A 58 -84.86 0.11 -19.92
N GLY A 59 -85.62 1.09 -19.46
CA GLY A 59 -85.08 2.28 -18.81
C GLY A 59 -84.38 1.97 -17.47
N ALA A 60 -84.96 1.10 -16.65
CA ALA A 60 -84.37 0.66 -15.40
C ALA A 60 -83.09 -0.16 -15.63
N GLU A 61 -83.11 -1.10 -16.60
CA GLU A 61 -81.93 -1.86 -17.00
C GLU A 61 -80.81 -0.94 -17.50
N ALA A 62 -81.12 0.05 -18.33
CA ALA A 62 -80.15 1.02 -18.81
C ALA A 62 -79.55 1.84 -17.66
N ALA A 63 -80.35 2.25 -16.67
CA ALA A 63 -79.87 2.98 -15.49
C ALA A 63 -78.95 2.13 -14.61
N VAL A 64 -79.28 0.84 -14.41
CA VAL A 64 -78.44 -0.11 -13.67
C VAL A 64 -77.13 -0.34 -14.42
N MET A 65 -77.17 -0.55 -15.73
CA MET A 65 -75.95 -0.72 -16.53
C MET A 65 -75.05 0.52 -16.49
N ALA A 66 -75.63 1.71 -16.58
CA ALA A 66 -74.89 2.97 -16.48
C ALA A 66 -74.18 3.09 -15.12
N SER A 67 -74.86 2.80 -14.00
CA SER A 67 -74.26 2.87 -12.67
C SER A 67 -73.16 1.82 -12.46
N VAL A 68 -73.31 0.61 -13.02
CA VAL A 68 -72.26 -0.42 -13.01
C VAL A 68 -71.04 0.03 -13.81
N HIS A 69 -71.23 0.65 -14.98
CA HIS A 69 -70.14 1.17 -15.79
C HIS A 69 -69.40 2.32 -15.09
N GLU A 70 -70.12 3.24 -14.46
CA GLU A 70 -69.54 4.34 -13.68
C GLU A 70 -68.74 3.81 -12.48
N ALA A 71 -69.31 2.88 -11.71
CA ALA A 71 -68.62 2.24 -10.59
C ALA A 71 -67.38 1.45 -11.04
N ALA A 72 -67.43 0.80 -12.20
CA ALA A 72 -66.26 0.14 -12.78
C ALA A 72 -65.18 1.14 -13.23
N ALA A 73 -65.58 2.27 -13.82
CA ALA A 73 -64.67 3.33 -14.20
C ALA A 73 -64.00 3.99 -12.98
N ALA A 74 -64.76 4.29 -11.93
CA ALA A 74 -64.26 4.85 -10.68
C ALA A 74 -63.26 3.90 -10.01
N ARG A 75 -63.55 2.60 -9.95
CA ARG A 75 -62.62 1.58 -9.43
C ARG A 75 -61.32 1.54 -10.22
N ARG A 76 -61.39 1.51 -11.56
CA ARG A 76 -60.18 1.55 -12.41
C ARG A 76 -59.34 2.81 -12.20
N ALA A 77 -59.97 3.96 -12.01
CA ALA A 77 -59.26 5.20 -11.72
C ALA A 77 -58.54 5.13 -10.37
N GLN A 78 -59.22 4.65 -9.32
CA GLN A 78 -58.63 4.46 -7.99
C GLN A 78 -57.48 3.44 -8.01
N ASP A 79 -57.65 2.32 -8.70
CA ASP A 79 -56.59 1.32 -8.85
C ASP A 79 -55.37 1.91 -9.58
N GLY A 80 -55.62 2.73 -10.61
CA GLY A 80 -54.58 3.48 -11.33
C GLY A 80 -53.80 4.43 -10.42
N ASP A 81 -54.49 5.19 -9.56
CA ASP A 81 -53.87 6.12 -8.62
C ASP A 81 -53.03 5.39 -7.56
N VAL A 82 -53.55 4.28 -7.03
CA VAL A 82 -52.84 3.41 -6.09
C VAL A 82 -51.58 2.82 -6.73
N ASP A 83 -51.64 2.40 -7.99
CA ASP A 83 -50.49 1.87 -8.71
C ASP A 83 -49.43 2.94 -8.98
N VAL A 84 -49.83 4.17 -9.32
CA VAL A 84 -48.89 5.31 -9.43
C VAL A 84 -48.22 5.59 -8.08
N PHE A 85 -48.98 5.61 -6.99
CA PHE A 85 -48.44 5.81 -5.66
C PHE A 85 -47.44 4.71 -5.27
N ARG A 86 -47.79 3.43 -5.46
CA ARG A 86 -46.90 2.29 -5.21
C ARG A 86 -45.61 2.39 -6.01
N LYS A 87 -45.69 2.71 -7.31
CA LYS A 87 -44.51 2.90 -8.17
C LYS A 87 -43.61 4.02 -7.67
N ARG A 88 -44.17 5.16 -7.24
CA ARG A 88 -43.40 6.28 -6.66
C ARG A 88 -42.72 5.88 -5.35
N GLN A 89 -43.45 5.17 -4.47
CA GLN A 89 -42.90 4.71 -3.19
C GLN A 89 -41.75 3.71 -3.39
N GLU A 90 -41.91 2.74 -4.28
CA GLU A 90 -40.86 1.77 -4.62
C GLU A 90 -39.64 2.46 -5.24
N ALA A 91 -39.84 3.44 -6.12
CA ALA A 91 -38.74 4.23 -6.68
C ALA A 91 -37.99 5.01 -5.59
N ALA A 92 -38.71 5.67 -4.68
CA ALA A 92 -38.11 6.40 -3.56
C ALA A 92 -37.34 5.47 -2.60
N ARG A 93 -37.89 4.30 -2.29
CA ARG A 93 -37.23 3.27 -1.46
C ARG A 93 -35.95 2.77 -2.12
N ARG A 94 -35.98 2.45 -3.42
CA ARG A 94 -34.79 2.02 -4.16
C ARG A 94 -33.72 3.10 -4.19
N ALA A 95 -34.10 4.36 -4.42
CA ALA A 95 -33.17 5.48 -4.37
C ALA A 95 -32.52 5.63 -2.99
N ALA A 96 -33.31 5.57 -1.91
CA ALA A 96 -32.80 5.63 -0.55
C ALA A 96 -31.87 4.45 -0.22
N GLU A 97 -32.19 3.24 -0.69
CA GLU A 97 -31.34 2.07 -0.51
C GLU A 97 -30.01 2.19 -1.27
N LEU A 98 -30.02 2.73 -2.50
CA LEU A 98 -28.79 3.00 -3.25
C LEU A 98 -27.90 4.00 -2.52
N VAL A 99 -28.47 5.12 -2.06
CA VAL A 99 -27.73 6.12 -1.27
C VAL A 99 -27.15 5.47 -0.01
N ARG A 100 -27.94 4.66 0.72
CA ARG A 100 -27.44 3.97 1.92
C ARG A 100 -26.28 3.03 1.60
N ARG A 101 -26.40 2.25 0.52
CA ARG A 101 -25.32 1.34 0.09
C ARG A 101 -24.06 2.11 -0.29
N GLU A 102 -24.20 3.25 -0.96
CA GLU A 102 -23.06 4.11 -1.30
C GLU A 102 -22.42 4.72 -0.04
N THR A 103 -23.21 5.20 0.91
CA THR A 103 -22.69 5.73 2.18
C THR A 103 -22.01 4.65 3.01
N ASP A 104 -22.60 3.45 3.09
CA ASP A 104 -22.04 2.32 3.81
C ASP A 104 -20.71 1.88 3.16
N ALA A 105 -20.68 1.78 1.83
CA ALA A 105 -19.46 1.45 1.08
C ALA A 105 -18.37 2.52 1.26
N ALA A 106 -18.73 3.80 1.22
CA ALA A 106 -17.80 4.91 1.45
C ALA A 106 -17.25 4.89 2.89
N ALA A 107 -18.11 4.63 3.88
CA ALA A 107 -17.69 4.51 5.28
C ALA A 107 -16.74 3.31 5.47
N SER A 108 -17.06 2.15 4.90
CA SER A 108 -16.18 0.98 4.93
C SER A 108 -14.83 1.25 4.25
N ALA A 109 -14.83 1.92 3.10
CA ALA A 109 -13.58 2.29 2.42
C ALA A 109 -12.74 3.27 3.25
N ALA A 110 -13.38 4.25 3.90
CA ALA A 110 -12.70 5.19 4.79
C ALA A 110 -12.09 4.51 6.01
N GLU A 111 -12.82 3.55 6.61
CA GLU A 111 -12.31 2.74 7.73
C GLU A 111 -11.10 1.91 7.31
N GLN A 112 -11.16 1.23 6.16
CA GLN A 112 -10.04 0.47 5.62
C GLN A 112 -8.82 1.36 5.36
N ALA A 113 -9.02 2.53 4.76
CA ALA A 113 -7.94 3.49 4.52
C ALA A 113 -7.32 3.99 5.83
N ALA A 114 -8.14 4.29 6.85
CA ALA A 114 -7.66 4.70 8.16
C ALA A 114 -6.89 3.59 8.88
N ALA A 115 -7.36 2.35 8.78
CA ALA A 115 -6.67 1.18 9.34
C ALA A 115 -5.31 0.94 8.68
N LEU A 116 -5.23 1.06 7.34
CA LEU A 116 -3.98 0.93 6.60
C LEU A 116 -2.99 2.07 6.88
N ALA A 117 -3.50 3.28 7.07
CA ALA A 117 -2.68 4.44 7.45
C ALA A 117 -2.29 4.44 8.95
N SER A 118 -2.87 3.53 9.75
CA SER A 118 -2.63 3.48 11.19
C SER A 118 -1.15 3.26 11.49
N PRO A 119 -0.56 4.11 12.37
CA PRO A 119 0.81 3.94 12.87
C PRO A 119 1.12 2.55 13.44
N TRP A 120 0.08 1.85 13.90
CA TRP A 120 0.19 0.50 14.45
C TRP A 120 0.47 -0.55 13.38
N LEU A 121 -0.20 -0.43 12.22
CA LEU A 121 -0.09 -1.41 11.13
C LEU A 121 1.10 -1.13 10.21
N ASN A 122 1.40 0.15 9.94
CA ASN A 122 2.51 0.54 9.07
C ASN A 122 3.86 0.65 9.81
N GLU A 123 3.86 0.36 11.11
CA GLU A 123 5.03 0.44 11.98
C GLU A 123 5.79 1.77 11.90
N ALA A 124 5.06 2.89 11.80
CA ALA A 124 5.65 4.21 11.64
C ALA A 124 6.75 4.50 12.70
N PRO A 125 7.97 4.88 12.30
CA PRO A 125 9.09 5.18 13.22
C PRO A 125 8.80 6.34 14.17
N SER A 126 7.87 7.23 13.81
CA SER A 126 7.42 8.33 14.65
C SER A 126 6.82 7.87 15.98
N THR A 127 6.26 6.65 16.04
CA THR A 127 5.74 6.06 17.29
C THR A 127 6.83 5.72 18.29
N THR A 128 8.05 5.52 17.80
CA THR A 128 9.20 5.06 18.56
C THR A 128 9.99 6.20 19.22
N VAL A 129 9.82 7.43 18.74
CA VAL A 129 10.53 8.61 19.26
C VAL A 129 9.73 9.25 20.39
N SER A 130 10.41 9.75 21.42
CA SER A 130 9.78 10.46 22.53
C SER A 130 9.23 11.81 22.07
N ALA A 131 8.04 12.17 22.56
CA ALA A 131 7.47 13.49 22.31
C ALA A 131 8.27 14.63 22.98
N VAL A 132 9.05 14.32 24.03
CA VAL A 132 9.80 15.32 24.81
C VAL A 132 11.18 15.56 24.21
N ASP A 133 11.82 14.53 23.67
CA ASP A 133 13.17 14.60 23.14
C ASP A 133 13.28 13.75 21.85
N PRO A 134 13.59 14.37 20.69
CA PRO A 134 13.75 13.68 19.41
C PRO A 134 14.86 12.60 19.39
N HIS A 135 15.83 12.69 20.30
CA HIS A 135 16.92 11.72 20.39
C HIS A 135 16.62 10.57 21.37
N ARG A 136 15.56 10.71 22.18
CA ARG A 136 15.18 9.69 23.16
C ARG A 136 14.15 8.75 22.56
N TRP A 137 14.41 7.46 22.75
CA TRP A 137 13.52 6.41 22.31
C TRP A 137 12.48 6.13 23.39
N ARG A 138 11.26 5.83 22.94
CA ARG A 138 10.20 5.31 23.79
C ARG A 138 10.48 3.83 24.09
N PRO A 139 10.68 3.44 25.37
CA PRO A 139 11.05 2.07 25.71
C PRO A 139 10.00 1.04 25.29
N ASP A 140 8.72 1.42 25.32
CA ASP A 140 7.57 0.58 24.97
C ASP A 140 7.39 0.36 23.46
N HIS A 141 7.88 1.28 22.63
CA HIS A 141 7.71 1.25 21.16
C HIS A 141 9.05 1.06 20.41
N PHE A 142 10.09 0.61 21.12
CA PHE A 142 11.39 0.34 20.52
C PHE A 142 11.32 -0.89 19.60
N LYS A 143 11.49 -0.67 18.28
CA LYS A 143 11.45 -1.72 17.26
C LYS A 143 12.82 -1.98 16.61
N GLY A 144 13.90 -1.58 17.28
CA GLY A 144 15.27 -1.74 16.78
C GLY A 144 15.85 -0.46 16.18
N ILE A 145 17.11 -0.58 15.74
CA ILE A 145 17.91 0.54 15.23
C ILE A 145 17.47 0.89 13.80
N ARG A 146 17.41 2.18 13.49
CA ARG A 146 17.07 2.69 12.15
C ARG A 146 18.08 2.22 11.10
N PRO A 147 17.69 1.99 9.84
CA PRO A 147 18.60 1.53 8.81
C PRO A 147 19.74 2.51 8.53
N GLU A 148 19.52 3.82 8.67
CA GLU A 148 20.55 4.84 8.49
C GLU A 148 21.62 4.76 9.58
N ASP A 149 21.20 4.56 10.84
CA ASP A 149 22.11 4.38 11.97
C ASP A 149 22.93 3.08 11.81
N LYS A 150 22.29 1.99 11.35
CA LYS A 150 23.01 0.74 11.02
C LYS A 150 24.05 0.97 9.93
N ALA A 151 23.71 1.71 8.88
CA ALA A 151 24.66 2.05 7.82
C ALA A 151 25.85 2.87 8.35
N ALA A 152 25.60 3.84 9.24
CA ALA A 152 26.66 4.63 9.88
C ALA A 152 27.59 3.76 10.76
N ILE A 153 27.04 2.79 11.50
CA ILE A 153 27.84 1.83 12.27
C ILE A 153 28.74 1.01 11.34
N LEU A 154 28.20 0.48 10.24
CA LEU A 154 28.97 -0.32 9.28
C LEU A 154 30.06 0.51 8.60
N ALA A 155 29.77 1.76 8.21
CA ALA A 155 30.76 2.68 7.67
C ALA A 155 31.90 2.95 8.67
N THR A 156 31.55 3.14 9.94
CA THR A 156 32.53 3.35 11.02
C THR A 156 33.41 2.12 11.22
N GLN A 157 32.82 0.92 11.21
CA GLN A 157 33.58 -0.34 11.30
C GLN A 157 34.54 -0.51 10.12
N ALA A 158 34.09 -0.21 8.90
CA ALA A 158 34.95 -0.25 7.72
C ALA A 158 36.14 0.73 7.87
N ALA A 159 35.90 1.94 8.34
CA ALA A 159 36.95 2.93 8.60
C ALA A 159 37.94 2.44 9.68
N GLN A 160 37.45 1.82 10.76
CA GLN A 160 38.30 1.24 11.80
C GLN A 160 39.20 0.12 11.28
N VAL A 161 38.69 -0.75 10.41
CA VAL A 161 39.49 -1.81 9.77
C VAL A 161 40.61 -1.20 8.92
N GLN A 162 40.31 -0.17 8.13
CA GLN A 162 41.32 0.51 7.32
C GLN A 162 42.36 1.23 8.18
N ALA A 163 41.91 1.92 9.23
CA ALA A 163 42.80 2.60 10.17
C ALA A 163 43.77 1.61 10.86
N LYS A 164 43.26 0.45 11.27
CA LYS A 164 44.07 -0.62 11.86
C LYS A 164 45.11 -1.15 10.87
N ARG A 165 44.70 -1.48 9.63
CA ARG A 165 45.62 -1.92 8.57
C ARG A 165 46.73 -0.90 8.29
N ALA A 166 46.37 0.39 8.25
CA ALA A 166 47.35 1.46 8.05
C ALA A 166 48.27 1.65 9.27
N ALA A 167 47.80 1.40 10.48
CA ALA A 167 48.63 1.42 11.68
C ALA A 167 49.62 0.24 11.68
N ASP A 168 49.16 -0.97 11.35
CA ASP A 168 50.00 -2.16 11.26
C ASP A 168 51.09 -1.97 10.20
N ALA A 169 50.74 -1.46 9.01
CA ALA A 169 51.71 -1.16 7.95
C ALA A 169 52.75 -0.12 8.38
N ARG A 170 52.35 0.92 9.13
CA ARG A 170 53.27 1.92 9.68
C ARG A 170 54.20 1.30 10.72
N ALA A 171 53.69 0.45 11.60
CA ALA A 171 54.51 -0.24 12.60
C ALA A 171 55.56 -1.14 11.92
N THR A 172 55.16 -1.92 10.91
CA THR A 172 56.09 -2.73 10.11
C THR A 172 57.16 -1.85 9.44
N ALA A 173 56.78 -0.71 8.86
CA ALA A 173 57.72 0.20 8.22
C ALA A 173 58.71 0.82 9.21
N VAL A 174 58.26 1.20 10.41
CA VAL A 174 59.13 1.73 11.47
C VAL A 174 60.11 0.67 11.97
N ASN A 175 59.65 -0.56 12.21
CA ASN A 175 60.52 -1.65 12.63
C ASN A 175 61.57 -1.96 11.56
N ALA A 176 61.17 -2.04 10.29
CA ALA A 176 62.09 -2.25 9.18
C ALA A 176 63.12 -1.11 9.06
N ALA A 177 62.71 0.15 9.28
CA ALA A 177 63.63 1.29 9.30
C ALA A 177 64.61 1.22 10.47
N HIS A 178 64.17 0.77 11.64
CA HIS A 178 65.02 0.56 12.80
C HIS A 178 66.05 -0.55 12.55
N GLU A 179 65.62 -1.71 12.07
CA GLU A 179 66.50 -2.84 11.71
C GLU A 179 67.52 -2.44 10.65
N ALA A 180 67.11 -1.66 9.63
CA ALA A 180 68.02 -1.15 8.61
C ALA A 180 69.07 -0.16 9.19
N ALA A 181 68.65 0.71 10.12
CA ALA A 181 69.56 1.63 10.80
C ALA A 181 70.57 0.89 11.69
N GLU A 182 70.13 -0.13 12.42
CA GLU A 182 71.02 -0.98 13.22
C GLU A 182 72.02 -1.74 12.35
N ALA A 183 71.56 -2.36 11.26
CA ALA A 183 72.44 -3.05 10.32
C ALA A 183 73.48 -2.09 9.70
N ALA A 184 73.07 -0.88 9.34
CA ALA A 184 73.98 0.15 8.83
C ALA A 184 75.00 0.59 9.88
N ALA A 185 74.60 0.74 11.15
CA ALA A 185 75.47 1.09 12.25
C ALA A 185 76.51 -0.01 12.52
N VAL A 186 76.09 -1.28 12.54
CA VAL A 186 77.00 -2.44 12.68
C VAL A 186 78.00 -2.49 11.53
N ALA A 187 77.54 -2.33 10.28
CA ALA A 187 78.42 -2.31 9.11
C ALA A 187 79.40 -1.13 9.14
N ALA A 188 78.97 0.04 9.62
CA ALA A 188 79.85 1.20 9.82
C ALA A 188 80.91 0.94 10.89
N ALA A 189 80.53 0.35 12.03
CA ALA A 189 81.45 -0.01 13.10
C ALA A 189 82.50 -1.04 12.65
N GLN A 190 82.09 -2.07 11.89
CA GLN A 190 83.02 -3.06 11.33
C GLN A 190 84.00 -2.43 10.31
N ARG A 191 83.53 -1.52 9.46
CA ARG A 191 84.40 -0.76 8.54
C ARG A 191 85.39 0.12 9.30
N ALA A 192 84.94 0.80 10.36
CA ALA A 192 85.82 1.61 11.19
C ALA A 192 86.88 0.76 11.92
N ALA A 193 86.49 -0.40 12.47
CA ALA A 193 87.40 -1.32 13.14
C ALA A 193 88.47 -1.88 12.19
N SER A 194 88.07 -2.35 11.00
CA SER A 194 89.00 -2.84 9.98
C SER A 194 89.95 -1.74 9.46
N ALA A 195 89.45 -0.52 9.25
CA ALA A 195 90.30 0.62 8.89
C ALA A 195 91.30 0.97 10.01
N ALA A 196 90.87 0.95 11.28
CA ALA A 196 91.76 1.19 12.42
C ALA A 196 92.83 0.09 12.56
N GLU A 197 92.49 -1.17 12.32
CA GLU A 197 93.49 -2.24 12.26
C GLU A 197 94.49 -2.06 11.12
N ALA A 198 94.02 -1.72 9.92
CA ALA A 198 94.89 -1.45 8.78
C ALA A 198 95.85 -0.29 9.08
N ALA A 199 95.34 0.79 9.69
CA ALA A 199 96.15 1.93 10.12
C ALA A 199 97.19 1.52 11.18
N ARG A 200 96.81 0.72 12.19
CA ARG A 200 97.76 0.20 13.18
C ARG A 200 98.85 -0.68 12.55
N ARG A 201 98.50 -1.54 11.59
CA ARG A 201 99.48 -2.35 10.86
C ARG A 201 100.41 -1.49 10.02
N ALA A 202 99.90 -0.47 9.35
CA ALA A 202 100.71 0.47 8.57
C ALA A 202 101.70 1.24 9.46
N GLN A 203 101.23 1.77 10.60
CA GLN A 203 102.09 2.43 11.59
C GLN A 203 103.15 1.47 12.16
N ALA A 204 102.78 0.24 12.49
CA ALA A 204 103.73 -0.75 12.98
C ALA A 204 104.79 -1.09 11.92
N ALA A 205 104.41 -1.19 10.64
CA ALA A 205 105.34 -1.42 9.54
C ALA A 205 106.29 -0.23 9.34
N GLU A 206 105.79 1.01 9.45
CA GLU A 206 106.60 2.22 9.37
C GLU A 206 107.61 2.31 10.52
N VAL A 207 107.17 2.04 11.76
CA VAL A 207 108.06 1.97 12.93
C VAL A 207 109.10 0.86 12.76
N ALA A 208 108.72 -0.32 12.25
CA ALA A 208 109.67 -1.39 11.98
C ALA A 208 110.71 -1.01 10.92
N ALA A 209 110.29 -0.34 9.84
CA ALA A 209 111.19 0.13 8.79
C ALA A 209 112.19 1.18 9.31
N THR A 210 111.72 2.14 10.11
CA THR A 210 112.59 3.15 10.73
C THR A 210 113.58 2.53 11.72
N GLN A 211 113.15 1.55 12.54
CA GLN A 211 114.04 0.80 13.43
C GLN A 211 115.11 0.01 12.67
N GLN A 212 114.76 -0.61 11.54
CA GLN A 212 115.72 -1.31 10.69
C GLN A 212 116.79 -0.37 10.13
N LEU A 213 116.39 0.80 9.62
CA LEU A 213 117.33 1.82 9.14
C LEU A 213 118.26 2.29 10.27
N GLN A 214 117.70 2.60 11.43
CA GLN A 214 118.48 2.99 12.62
C GLN A 214 119.45 1.90 13.06
N ALA A 215 119.07 0.62 12.99
CA ALA A 215 119.94 -0.50 13.32
C ALA A 215 121.12 -0.62 12.34
N VAL A 216 120.88 -0.46 11.03
CA VAL A 216 121.94 -0.45 10.02
C VAL A 216 122.88 0.73 10.22
N GLU A 217 122.35 1.94 10.45
CA GLU A 217 123.15 3.13 10.75
C GLU A 217 123.95 3.00 12.05
N ALA A 218 123.36 2.40 13.10
CA ALA A 218 124.03 2.13 14.35
C ALA A 218 125.19 1.13 14.17
N ALA A 219 124.96 0.04 13.43
CA ALA A 219 125.99 -0.93 13.11
C ALA A 219 127.13 -0.30 12.27
N ALA A 220 126.81 0.59 11.33
CA ALA A 220 127.80 1.34 10.56
C ALA A 220 128.64 2.28 11.45
N ARG A 221 127.99 3.04 12.34
CA ARG A 221 128.66 3.91 13.32
C ARG A 221 129.55 3.11 14.27
N GLU A 222 129.09 1.95 14.73
CA GLU A 222 129.87 1.05 15.56
C GLU A 222 131.08 0.49 14.82
N ALA A 223 130.92 0.05 13.57
CA ALA A 223 132.03 -0.38 12.73
C ALA A 223 133.06 0.74 12.55
N GLN A 224 132.62 1.98 12.32
CA GLN A 224 133.50 3.14 12.22
C GLN A 224 134.22 3.44 13.54
N ARG A 225 133.51 3.39 14.68
CA ARG A 225 134.08 3.55 16.02
C ARG A 225 135.13 2.48 16.31
N ASN A 226 134.83 1.22 16.01
CA ASN A 226 135.75 0.10 16.21
C ASN A 226 136.97 0.20 15.29
N ALA A 227 136.79 0.62 14.03
CA ALA A 227 137.91 0.91 13.13
C ALA A 227 138.80 2.02 13.69
N TRP A 228 138.22 3.12 14.19
CA TRP A 228 138.98 4.20 14.83
C TRP A 228 139.75 3.72 16.07
N LEU A 229 139.09 2.98 16.98
CA LEU A 229 139.71 2.41 18.18
C LEU A 229 140.87 1.45 17.85
N ASN A 230 140.68 0.57 16.86
CA ASN A 230 141.70 -0.39 16.43
C ASN A 230 142.83 0.24 15.60
N SER A 231 142.59 1.42 15.01
CA SER A 231 143.60 2.19 14.26
C SER A 231 144.44 3.13 15.12
N GLN A 232 144.21 3.16 16.43
CA GLN A 232 144.99 4.00 17.34
C GLN A 232 146.43 3.52 17.38
N GLN A 233 147.30 4.23 16.66
CA GLN A 233 148.73 4.08 16.79
C GLN A 233 149.20 4.75 18.09
N PRO A 234 150.22 4.21 18.75
CA PRO A 234 150.79 4.85 19.92
C PRO A 234 151.25 6.27 19.55
N LYS A 235 150.86 7.24 20.37
CA LYS A 235 151.28 8.63 20.17
C LYS A 235 152.81 8.71 20.27
N GLU A 236 153.43 9.65 19.57
CA GLU A 236 154.89 9.83 19.60
C GLU A 236 155.44 10.00 21.03
N SER A 237 154.64 10.61 21.93
CA SER A 237 154.93 10.72 23.37
C SER A 237 154.97 9.38 24.12
N TYR A 238 154.29 8.33 23.64
CA TYR A 238 154.38 6.96 24.17
C TYR A 238 155.72 6.32 23.82
N HIS A 239 156.20 6.51 22.58
CA HIS A 239 157.53 6.02 22.18
C HIS A 239 158.66 6.73 22.94
N ALA A 240 158.48 8.01 23.27
CA ALA A 240 159.42 8.78 24.10
C ALA A 240 159.53 8.30 25.56
N GLN A 241 158.69 7.36 26.03
CA GLN A 241 158.77 6.81 27.40
C GLN A 241 159.80 5.68 27.51
N PHE A 242 160.12 4.98 26.41
CA PHE A 242 161.07 3.86 26.41
C PHE A 242 162.50 4.37 26.20
N GLY A 243 163.46 3.89 27.00
CA GLY A 243 164.87 4.28 26.90
C GLY A 243 165.27 5.56 27.64
N THR A 244 164.42 6.09 28.52
CA THR A 244 164.66 7.31 29.33
C THR A 244 165.34 7.04 30.68
N SER A 245 165.64 5.78 31.01
CA SER A 245 166.24 5.33 32.27
C SER A 245 167.42 4.41 31.98
N HIS A 246 168.60 4.73 32.54
CA HIS A 246 169.88 4.05 32.28
C HIS A 246 170.12 2.79 33.15
N ARG A 247 169.06 2.16 33.66
CA ARG A 247 169.16 1.01 34.57
C ARG A 247 169.37 -0.31 33.83
#